data_AF-A0A523TV33-F1
#
_entry.id   AF-A0A523TV33-F1
#
_cell.length_a   1.000
_cell.length_b   1.000
_cell.length_c   1.000
_cell.angle_alpha   90.00
_cell.angle_beta   90.00
_cell.angle_gamma   90.00
#
_symmetry.space_group_name_H-M   'P 1'
#
loop_
_entity.id
_entity.type
_entity.pdbx_description
1 polymer ?
#
loop_
_entity_poly.entity_id
_entity_poly.type
_entity_poly.pdbx_seq_one_letter_code
_entity_poly.pdbx_strand_id
1 'polypeptide(L)'
;MAYSFDPILKKWQKLVADFQKKAEKFGKRGKDFFRDSDKPPEDIRTFFDDGETALELLKEDVKNLFLLQFQLHEKLAEEIKNTKLSRLQADIADFEEVREKKRTLMREKEDLLKKQLSKMEEEHKKAKVEAERPLTAEVVEEKPPAEAELHEEFAKEDAAAPQPAPSQAAADEDKEVEISEALRKDIRVTRDKAMKEKPDLGLMGYLDYSNWFYVQTPDVQEDVMAVFCSDPRFKPKHMFFIKIDMLPPSMAGYLWKTANTLMKKKHDDIAVKLLIKGLTIVTDKVDKEMLHIIYAKYFYRQRKEIEGAYDGCINHCGKAIKSFLADKDKRDKPVAPFKLLTQIYEEQEKFDEIVKVCEKAIKLFSKTEPKRAKQFMKLKKVLEKKLKT
;
A
#
# COMPACT_ATOMS: atom_id res chain seq x y z
N MET A 1 0.23 3.05 -33.87
CA MET A 1 -1.08 3.61 -33.47
C MET A 1 -0.95 5.13 -33.43
N ALA A 2 -1.62 5.86 -34.32
CA ALA A 2 -1.76 7.30 -34.16
C ALA A 2 -2.76 7.54 -33.02
N TYR A 3 -2.37 8.26 -31.98
CA TYR A 3 -3.22 8.51 -30.81
C TYR A 3 -4.43 9.37 -31.18
N SER A 4 -5.62 9.06 -30.65
CA SER A 4 -6.88 9.74 -31.00
C SER A 4 -6.95 11.21 -30.53
N PHE A 5 -5.94 11.67 -29.78
CA PHE A 5 -5.85 13.00 -29.18
C PHE A 5 -5.21 14.07 -30.08
N ASP A 6 -4.64 13.67 -31.21
CA ASP A 6 -3.88 14.58 -32.09
C ASP A 6 -4.67 15.86 -32.47
N PRO A 7 -5.99 15.84 -32.74
CA PRO A 7 -6.75 17.05 -33.05
C PRO A 7 -6.89 18.03 -31.86
N ILE A 8 -7.10 17.52 -30.65
CA ILE A 8 -7.27 18.34 -29.44
C ILE A 8 -5.93 18.91 -29.00
N LEU A 9 -4.88 18.09 -29.05
CA LEU A 9 -3.53 18.52 -28.74
C LEU A 9 -3.07 19.62 -29.70
N LYS A 10 -3.29 19.46 -31.01
CA LYS A 10 -3.00 20.50 -32.01
C LYS A 10 -3.78 21.80 -31.75
N LYS A 11 -5.06 21.69 -31.37
CA LYS A 11 -5.89 22.86 -31.03
C LYS A 11 -5.37 23.57 -29.78
N TRP A 12 -4.97 22.82 -28.75
CA TRP A 12 -4.38 23.35 -27.53
C TRP A 12 -3.04 24.03 -27.81
N GLN A 13 -2.13 23.37 -28.54
CA GLN A 13 -0.83 23.94 -28.92
C GLN A 13 -0.97 25.24 -29.70
N LYS A 14 -1.91 25.28 -30.66
CA LYS A 14 -2.21 26.50 -31.42
C LYS A 14 -2.69 27.62 -30.50
N LEU A 15 -3.62 27.32 -29.58
CA LEU A 15 -4.17 28.31 -28.67
C LEU A 15 -3.11 28.85 -27.69
N VAL A 16 -2.19 27.99 -27.22
CA VAL A 16 -1.04 28.42 -26.39
C VAL A 16 -0.12 29.36 -27.17
N ALA A 17 0.22 29.01 -28.42
CA ALA A 17 1.06 29.85 -29.27
C ALA A 17 0.41 31.22 -29.57
N ASP A 18 -0.90 31.23 -29.86
CA ASP A 18 -1.66 32.45 -30.10
C ASP A 18 -1.73 33.33 -28.83
N PHE A 19 -1.96 32.72 -27.66
CA PHE A 19 -1.94 33.41 -26.37
C PHE A 19 -0.58 34.04 -26.06
N GLN A 20 0.52 33.29 -26.22
CA GLN A 20 1.88 33.79 -26.01
C GLN A 20 2.19 34.98 -26.92
N LYS A 21 1.83 34.88 -28.21
CA LYS A 21 2.03 35.97 -29.18
C LYS A 21 1.23 37.23 -28.81
N LYS A 22 -0.01 37.10 -28.33
CA LYS A 22 -0.83 38.23 -27.86
C LYS A 22 -0.22 38.87 -26.61
N ALA A 23 0.18 38.06 -25.63
CA ALA A 23 0.80 38.54 -24.38
C ALA A 23 2.12 39.27 -24.64
N GLU A 24 2.98 38.75 -25.52
CA GLU A 24 4.21 39.43 -25.92
C GLU A 24 3.95 40.75 -26.64
N LYS A 25 2.99 40.79 -27.56
CA LYS A 25 2.60 42.02 -28.27
C LYS A 25 2.09 43.08 -27.30
N PHE A 26 1.27 42.68 -26.33
CA PHE A 26 0.77 43.58 -25.30
C PHE A 26 1.90 44.10 -24.40
N GLY A 27 2.80 43.22 -23.95
CA GLY A 27 3.96 43.60 -23.15
C GLY A 27 4.92 44.56 -23.88
N LYS A 28 5.15 44.37 -25.19
CA LYS A 28 5.94 45.31 -26.02
C LYS A 28 5.27 46.66 -26.12
N ARG A 29 3.97 46.70 -26.46
CA ARG A 29 3.18 47.95 -26.52
C ARG A 29 3.25 48.73 -25.20
N GLY A 30 3.14 48.04 -24.05
CA GLY A 30 3.27 48.68 -22.75
C GLY A 30 4.66 49.28 -22.53
N LYS A 31 5.73 48.53 -22.82
CA LYS A 31 7.11 49.05 -22.69
C LYS A 31 7.35 50.27 -23.57
N ASP A 32 6.87 50.25 -24.81
CA ASP A 32 7.02 51.37 -25.75
C ASP A 32 6.17 52.57 -25.31
N PHE A 33 4.98 52.32 -24.77
CA PHE A 33 4.09 53.38 -24.28
C PHE A 33 4.71 54.16 -23.11
N PHE A 34 5.30 53.47 -22.13
CA PHE A 34 5.91 54.09 -20.95
C PHE A 34 7.33 54.64 -21.18
N ARG A 35 7.88 54.52 -22.40
CA ARG A 35 9.21 55.05 -22.73
C ARG A 35 9.20 56.56 -23.01
N ASP A 36 8.08 57.09 -23.48
CA ASP A 36 7.91 58.53 -23.71
C ASP A 36 7.16 59.14 -22.51
N SER A 37 7.79 60.07 -21.78
CA SER A 37 7.22 60.65 -20.56
C SER A 37 6.10 61.68 -20.81
N ASP A 38 5.97 62.16 -22.04
CA ASP A 38 5.17 63.35 -22.38
C ASP A 38 3.97 63.00 -23.28
N LYS A 39 3.26 61.91 -22.98
CA LYS A 39 2.05 61.55 -23.74
C LYS A 39 0.84 62.36 -23.26
N PRO A 40 -0.01 62.85 -24.19
CA PRO A 40 -1.23 63.57 -23.81
C PRO A 40 -2.18 62.64 -23.03
N PRO A 41 -2.99 63.18 -22.10
CA PRO A 41 -3.90 62.39 -21.27
C PRO A 41 -4.90 61.52 -22.06
N GLU A 42 -5.24 61.92 -23.28
CA GLU A 42 -6.15 61.20 -24.19
C GLU A 42 -5.53 59.88 -24.69
N ASP A 43 -4.23 59.89 -25.01
CA ASP A 43 -3.48 58.70 -25.41
C ASP A 43 -3.34 57.70 -24.25
N ILE A 44 -3.23 58.22 -23.01
CA ILE A 44 -3.18 57.41 -21.79
C ILE A 44 -4.51 56.67 -21.59
N ARG A 45 -5.64 57.38 -21.69
CA ARG A 45 -6.97 56.74 -21.57
C ARG A 45 -7.19 55.67 -22.64
N THR A 46 -6.92 56.02 -23.89
CA THR A 46 -7.06 55.08 -25.03
C THR A 46 -6.19 53.84 -24.83
N PHE A 47 -4.97 53.99 -24.30
CA PHE A 47 -4.09 52.86 -23.99
C PHE A 47 -4.67 51.94 -22.91
N PHE A 48 -5.28 52.49 -21.86
CA PHE A 48 -5.91 51.70 -20.81
C PHE A 48 -7.18 50.98 -21.30
N ASP A 49 -8.02 51.64 -22.10
CA ASP A 49 -9.21 51.02 -22.69
C ASP A 49 -8.85 49.86 -23.65
N ASP A 50 -7.82 50.06 -24.48
CA ASP A 50 -7.21 49.01 -25.30
C ASP A 50 -6.65 47.87 -24.44
N GLY A 51 -6.05 48.22 -23.30
CA GLY A 51 -5.47 47.27 -22.36
C GLY A 51 -6.52 46.41 -21.65
N GLU A 52 -7.63 47.00 -21.24
CA GLU A 52 -8.76 46.28 -20.66
C GLU A 52 -9.37 45.32 -21.68
N THR A 53 -9.57 45.78 -22.92
CA THR A 53 -10.07 44.93 -24.01
C THR A 53 -9.12 43.75 -24.30
N ALA A 54 -7.81 44.01 -24.33
CA ALA A 54 -6.80 42.96 -24.52
C ALA A 54 -6.79 41.96 -23.35
N LEU A 55 -6.98 42.43 -22.13
CA LEU A 55 -7.01 41.61 -20.92
C LEU A 55 -8.26 40.71 -20.88
N GLU A 56 -9.42 41.20 -21.30
CA GLU A 56 -10.63 40.37 -21.44
C GLU A 56 -10.46 39.27 -22.51
N LEU A 57 -9.84 39.58 -23.65
CA LEU A 57 -9.52 38.57 -24.65
C LEU A 57 -8.55 37.51 -24.13
N LEU A 58 -7.53 37.90 -23.34
CA LEU A 58 -6.60 36.97 -22.72
C LEU A 58 -7.28 36.10 -21.65
N LYS A 59 -8.21 36.66 -20.86
CA LYS A 59 -9.03 35.88 -19.91
C LYS A 59 -9.82 34.79 -20.63
N GLU A 60 -10.44 35.14 -21.76
CA GLU A 60 -11.23 34.18 -22.55
C GLU A 60 -10.34 33.10 -23.18
N ASP A 61 -9.16 33.46 -23.69
CA ASP A 61 -8.17 32.48 -24.18
C ASP A 61 -7.74 31.51 -23.05
N VAL A 62 -7.52 32.01 -21.83
CA VAL A 62 -7.17 31.18 -20.66
C VAL A 62 -8.29 30.22 -20.29
N LYS A 63 -9.56 30.67 -20.27
CA LYS A 63 -10.71 29.76 -20.05
C LYS A 63 -10.77 28.67 -21.10
N ASN A 64 -10.56 29.02 -22.36
CA ASN A 64 -10.56 28.05 -23.46
C ASN A 64 -9.40 27.05 -23.36
N LEU A 65 -8.22 27.49 -22.90
CA LEU A 65 -7.08 26.60 -22.61
C LEU A 65 -7.40 25.61 -21.49
N PHE A 66 -8.02 26.06 -20.40
CA PHE A 66 -8.44 25.19 -19.30
C PHE A 66 -9.50 24.17 -19.76
N LEU A 67 -10.48 24.60 -20.57
CA LEU A 67 -11.49 23.70 -21.11
C LEU A 67 -10.89 22.61 -22.01
N LEU A 68 -9.96 22.98 -22.89
CA LEU A 68 -9.25 22.03 -23.75
C LEU A 68 -8.35 21.08 -22.95
N GLN A 69 -7.67 21.59 -21.92
CA GLN A 69 -6.87 20.77 -21.02
C GLN A 69 -7.74 19.74 -20.29
N PHE A 70 -8.91 20.15 -19.79
CA PHE A 70 -9.87 19.26 -19.16
C PHE A 70 -10.35 18.16 -20.12
N GLN A 71 -10.75 18.53 -21.34
CA GLN A 71 -11.13 17.57 -22.39
C GLN A 71 -10.01 16.58 -22.72
N LEU A 72 -8.75 17.04 -22.77
CA LEU A 72 -7.59 16.18 -23.00
C LEU A 72 -7.42 15.17 -21.85
N HIS A 73 -7.61 15.59 -20.59
CA HIS A 73 -7.53 14.70 -19.44
C HIS A 73 -8.65 13.66 -19.40
N GLU A 74 -9.90 14.04 -19.70
CA GLU A 74 -11.02 13.09 -19.77
C GLU A 74 -10.77 12.01 -20.83
N LYS A 75 -10.36 12.45 -22.01
CA LYS A 75 -10.03 11.57 -23.13
C LYS A 75 -8.85 10.64 -22.82
N LEU A 76 -7.79 11.13 -22.17
CA LEU A 76 -6.68 10.31 -21.71
C LEU A 76 -7.13 9.27 -20.68
N ALA A 77 -8.01 9.65 -19.76
CA ALA A 77 -8.56 8.73 -18.78
C ALA A 77 -9.41 7.61 -19.43
N GLU A 78 -10.18 7.93 -20.46
CA GLU A 78 -10.91 6.92 -21.25
C GLU A 78 -9.97 5.96 -21.99
N GLU A 79 -8.92 6.43 -22.65
CA GLU A 79 -7.96 5.53 -23.31
C GLU A 79 -7.22 4.63 -22.30
N ILE A 80 -6.85 5.15 -21.13
CA ILE A 80 -6.27 4.34 -20.06
C ILE A 80 -7.26 3.28 -19.60
N LYS A 81 -8.53 3.63 -19.41
CA LYS A 81 -9.59 2.70 -19.02
C LYS A 81 -9.79 1.61 -20.09
N ASN A 82 -9.85 1.99 -21.36
CA ASN A 82 -10.02 1.06 -22.48
C ASN A 82 -8.82 0.12 -22.60
N THR A 83 -7.60 0.63 -22.47
CA THR A 83 -6.37 -0.18 -22.50
C THR A 83 -6.32 -1.18 -21.35
N LYS A 84 -6.71 -0.77 -20.13
CA LYS A 84 -6.83 -1.67 -18.98
C LYS A 84 -7.89 -2.73 -19.20
N LEU A 85 -9.05 -2.35 -19.76
CA LEU A 85 -10.13 -3.28 -20.06
C LEU A 85 -9.70 -4.34 -21.10
N SER A 86 -9.04 -3.93 -22.19
CA SER A 86 -8.53 -4.85 -23.21
C SER A 86 -7.47 -5.81 -22.66
N ARG A 87 -6.60 -5.34 -21.75
CA ARG A 87 -5.64 -6.22 -21.06
C ARG A 87 -6.33 -7.23 -20.15
N LEU A 88 -7.30 -6.79 -19.36
CA LEU A 88 -8.09 -7.70 -18.51
C LEU A 88 -8.86 -8.73 -19.33
N GLN A 89 -9.40 -8.34 -20.50
CA GLN A 89 -10.06 -9.28 -21.41
C GLN A 89 -9.09 -10.32 -21.97
N ALA A 90 -7.85 -9.91 -22.32
CA ALA A 90 -6.82 -10.85 -22.74
C ALA A 90 -6.42 -11.81 -21.60
N ASP A 91 -6.21 -11.30 -20.39
CA ASP A 91 -5.87 -12.11 -19.22
C ASP A 91 -7.00 -13.12 -18.88
N ILE A 92 -8.26 -12.74 -19.04
CA ILE A 92 -9.41 -13.63 -18.88
C ILE A 92 -9.40 -14.74 -19.93
N ALA A 93 -9.14 -14.41 -21.19
CA ALA A 93 -9.07 -15.39 -22.28
C ALA A 93 -7.93 -16.41 -22.05
N ASP A 94 -6.75 -15.95 -21.64
CA ASP A 94 -5.62 -16.82 -21.29
C ASP A 94 -5.96 -17.74 -20.10
N PHE A 95 -6.66 -17.20 -19.09
CA PHE A 95 -7.11 -17.99 -17.95
C PHE A 95 -8.16 -19.05 -18.32
N GLU A 96 -9.07 -18.74 -19.23
CA GLU A 96 -10.05 -19.69 -19.76
C GLU A 96 -9.36 -20.81 -20.55
N GLU A 97 -8.36 -20.49 -21.36
CA GLU A 97 -7.54 -21.49 -22.08
C GLU A 97 -6.84 -22.44 -21.10
N VAL A 98 -6.20 -21.90 -20.05
CA VAL A 98 -5.58 -22.71 -18.98
C VAL A 98 -6.61 -23.59 -18.27
N ARG A 99 -7.81 -23.07 -18.01
CA ARG A 99 -8.89 -23.81 -17.37
C ARG A 99 -9.40 -24.95 -18.25
N GLU A 100 -9.50 -24.75 -19.56
CA GLU A 100 -9.86 -25.80 -20.51
C GLU A 100 -8.79 -26.90 -20.59
N LYS A 101 -7.51 -26.53 -20.70
CA LYS A 101 -6.39 -27.49 -20.65
C LYS A 101 -6.38 -28.31 -19.37
N LYS A 102 -6.72 -27.69 -18.23
CA LYS A 102 -6.86 -28.42 -16.96
C LYS A 102 -8.04 -29.40 -16.99
N ARG A 103 -9.17 -29.03 -17.60
CA ARG A 103 -10.34 -29.91 -17.73
C ARG A 103 -10.05 -31.11 -18.63
N THR A 104 -9.33 -30.92 -19.73
CA THR A 104 -8.95 -32.03 -20.62
C THR A 104 -8.00 -32.99 -19.91
N LEU A 105 -6.97 -32.47 -19.23
CA LEU A 105 -6.02 -33.30 -18.48
C LEU A 105 -6.69 -34.09 -17.34
N MET A 106 -7.68 -33.51 -16.66
CA MET A 106 -8.46 -34.22 -15.64
C MET A 106 -9.30 -35.36 -16.25
N ARG A 107 -9.91 -35.17 -17.42
CA ARG A 107 -10.64 -36.23 -18.14
C ARG A 107 -9.71 -37.36 -18.56
N GLU A 108 -8.54 -37.02 -19.14
CA GLU A 108 -7.52 -38.01 -19.52
C GLU A 108 -7.03 -38.83 -18.31
N LYS A 109 -6.82 -38.16 -17.17
CA LYS A 109 -6.43 -38.84 -15.92
C LYS A 109 -7.53 -39.76 -15.40
N GLU A 110 -8.79 -39.35 -15.48
CA GLU A 110 -9.94 -40.18 -15.09
C GLU A 110 -10.07 -41.42 -15.98
N ASP A 111 -9.89 -41.27 -17.29
CA ASP A 111 -9.92 -42.38 -18.24
C ASP A 111 -8.75 -43.35 -18.00
N LEU A 112 -7.56 -42.84 -17.64
CA LEU A 112 -6.42 -43.68 -17.28
C LEU A 112 -6.68 -44.48 -16.01
N LEU A 113 -7.27 -43.85 -14.98
CA LEU A 113 -7.65 -44.51 -13.73
C LEU A 113 -8.70 -45.61 -13.98
N LYS A 114 -9.71 -45.34 -14.82
CA LYS A 114 -10.71 -46.35 -15.20
C LYS A 114 -10.07 -47.55 -15.91
N LYS A 115 -9.13 -47.32 -16.82
CA LYS A 115 -8.36 -48.40 -17.50
C LYS A 115 -7.49 -49.20 -16.53
N GLN A 116 -6.87 -48.54 -15.53
CA GLN A 116 -6.08 -49.24 -14.50
C GLN A 116 -6.98 -50.10 -13.60
N LEU A 117 -8.13 -49.57 -13.19
CA LEU A 117 -9.11 -50.31 -12.39
C LEU A 117 -9.63 -51.54 -13.13
N SER A 118 -10.04 -51.40 -14.40
CA SER A 118 -10.51 -52.55 -15.19
C SER A 118 -9.42 -53.62 -15.34
N LYS A 119 -8.15 -53.22 -15.50
CA LYS A 119 -7.02 -54.15 -15.58
C LYS A 119 -6.80 -54.89 -14.25
N MET A 120 -6.84 -54.19 -13.11
CA MET A 120 -6.72 -54.84 -11.80
C MET A 120 -7.89 -55.79 -11.51
N GLU A 121 -9.11 -55.43 -11.93
CA GLU A 121 -10.27 -56.31 -11.81
C GLU A 121 -10.12 -57.59 -12.65
N GLU A 122 -9.56 -57.51 -13.85
CA GLU A 122 -9.24 -58.67 -14.68
C GLU A 122 -8.13 -59.54 -14.07
N GLU A 123 -7.07 -58.93 -13.54
CA GLU A 123 -5.98 -59.64 -12.85
C GLU A 123 -6.49 -60.35 -11.59
N HIS A 124 -7.33 -59.69 -10.79
CA HIS A 124 -7.95 -60.30 -9.62
C HIS A 124 -8.89 -61.47 -9.99
N LYS A 125 -9.65 -61.35 -11.08
CA LYS A 125 -10.47 -62.47 -11.60
C LYS A 125 -9.59 -63.65 -12.02
N LYS A 126 -8.46 -63.41 -12.70
CA LYS A 126 -7.50 -64.47 -13.07
C LYS A 126 -6.88 -65.14 -11.84
N ALA A 127 -6.42 -64.36 -10.87
CA ALA A 127 -5.83 -64.88 -9.63
C ALA A 127 -6.83 -65.72 -8.82
N LYS A 128 -8.11 -65.32 -8.78
CA LYS A 128 -9.16 -66.10 -8.12
C LYS A 128 -9.38 -67.47 -8.78
N VAL A 129 -9.35 -67.53 -10.12
CA VAL A 129 -9.46 -68.80 -10.87
C VAL A 129 -8.25 -69.70 -10.64
N GLU A 130 -7.06 -69.12 -10.45
CA GLU A 130 -5.83 -69.87 -10.19
C GLU A 130 -5.74 -70.41 -8.75
N ALA A 131 -6.28 -69.67 -7.76
CA ALA A 131 -6.37 -70.10 -6.37
C ALA A 131 -7.38 -71.24 -6.11
N GLU A 132 -8.35 -71.44 -7.01
CA GLU A 132 -9.32 -72.55 -6.94
C GLU A 132 -8.79 -73.85 -7.59
N ARG A 133 -7.51 -73.90 -8.02
CA ARG A 133 -6.85 -75.16 -8.41
C ARG A 133 -6.54 -76.00 -7.17
N PRO A 134 -6.91 -77.30 -7.15
CA PRO A 134 -6.68 -78.16 -5.99
C PRO A 134 -5.18 -78.40 -5.80
N LEU A 135 -4.66 -77.98 -4.63
CA LEU A 135 -3.36 -78.40 -4.12
C LEU A 135 -3.40 -79.91 -3.87
N THR A 136 -2.74 -80.68 -4.74
CA THR A 136 -2.32 -82.05 -4.43
C THR A 136 -1.33 -81.99 -3.26
N ALA A 137 -1.74 -82.59 -2.16
CA ALA A 137 -1.00 -82.69 -0.92
C ALA A 137 0.28 -83.51 -1.10
N GLU A 138 1.42 -82.93 -0.73
CA GLU A 138 2.58 -83.69 -0.24
C GLU A 138 2.74 -83.33 1.24
N VAL A 139 2.38 -84.31 2.08
CA VAL A 139 2.47 -84.28 3.53
C VAL A 139 3.92 -84.59 3.89
N VAL A 140 4.66 -83.60 4.39
CA VAL A 140 5.89 -83.84 5.15
C VAL A 140 5.58 -83.57 6.61
N GLU A 141 5.48 -84.66 7.35
CA GLU A 141 5.26 -84.74 8.79
C GLU A 141 6.58 -84.45 9.51
N GLU A 142 6.68 -83.36 10.26
CA GLU A 142 7.79 -83.15 11.20
C GLU A 142 7.27 -82.72 12.58
N LYS A 143 7.95 -83.29 13.58
CA LYS A 143 7.57 -83.59 14.97
C LYS A 143 7.82 -82.40 15.91
N PRO A 144 7.13 -82.28 17.06
CA PRO A 144 7.32 -81.17 18.00
C PRO A 144 8.54 -81.39 18.95
N PRO A 145 9.13 -80.30 19.45
CA PRO A 145 9.24 -80.11 20.91
C PRO A 145 8.88 -78.66 21.28
N ALA A 146 8.03 -78.41 22.26
CA ALA A 146 8.20 -78.54 23.70
C ALA A 146 8.17 -77.13 24.32
N GLU A 147 7.32 -77.00 25.33
CA GLU A 147 7.04 -75.82 26.13
C GLU A 147 8.29 -75.40 26.93
N ALA A 148 8.55 -74.09 27.01
CA ALA A 148 9.20 -73.42 28.13
C ALA A 148 8.98 -71.90 27.93
N GLU A 149 8.01 -71.33 28.62
CA GLU A 149 8.17 -70.62 29.89
C GLU A 149 8.37 -69.12 29.72
N LEU A 150 7.34 -68.41 30.20
CA LEU A 150 7.32 -67.03 30.64
C LEU A 150 8.65 -66.55 31.23
N HIS A 151 9.09 -65.36 30.81
CA HIS A 151 9.61 -64.37 31.74
C HIS A 151 9.28 -62.95 31.24
N GLU A 152 8.39 -62.28 31.98
CA GLU A 152 8.40 -60.83 32.11
C GLU A 152 9.73 -60.42 32.76
N GLU A 153 10.48 -59.53 32.12
CA GLU A 153 11.44 -58.70 32.83
C GLU A 153 11.47 -57.28 32.25
N PHE A 154 10.92 -56.36 33.05
CA PHE A 154 11.19 -54.95 32.99
C PHE A 154 12.69 -54.72 33.29
N ALA A 155 13.44 -54.25 32.31
CA ALA A 155 14.75 -53.66 32.55
C ALA A 155 14.85 -52.29 31.86
N LYS A 156 15.10 -51.28 32.71
CA LYS A 156 15.59 -49.96 32.32
C LYS A 156 16.89 -50.13 31.57
N GLU A 157 16.98 -49.57 30.37
CA GLU A 157 18.25 -49.40 29.68
C GLU A 157 18.48 -47.91 29.43
N ASP A 158 19.23 -47.30 30.36
CA ASP A 158 20.00 -46.09 30.13
C ASP A 158 21.07 -46.42 29.08
N ALA A 159 20.77 -46.14 27.82
CA ALA A 159 21.75 -46.17 26.74
C ALA A 159 22.09 -44.73 26.32
N ALA A 160 23.34 -44.37 26.59
CA ALA A 160 23.96 -43.13 26.16
C ALA A 160 23.70 -42.87 24.67
N ALA A 161 23.14 -41.71 24.36
CA ALA A 161 23.01 -41.23 23.00
C ALA A 161 24.39 -41.16 22.34
N PRO A 162 24.57 -41.72 21.12
CA PRO A 162 25.81 -41.54 20.39
C PRO A 162 25.98 -40.06 20.06
N GLN A 163 27.13 -39.49 20.45
CA GLN A 163 27.54 -38.17 19.98
C GLN A 163 27.56 -38.18 18.45
N PRO A 164 26.94 -37.20 17.76
CA PRO A 164 27.05 -37.11 16.32
C PRO A 164 28.52 -36.81 15.96
N ALA A 165 29.03 -37.57 14.99
CA ALA A 165 30.38 -37.43 14.47
C ALA A 165 30.65 -35.97 14.02
N PRO A 166 31.79 -35.36 14.40
CA PRO A 166 32.14 -34.00 14.03
C PRO A 166 32.67 -33.99 12.59
N SER A 167 31.79 -34.06 11.59
CA SER A 167 32.21 -33.73 10.20
C SER A 167 31.12 -33.25 9.25
N GLN A 168 29.84 -33.24 9.64
CA GLN A 168 28.76 -32.70 8.79
C GLN A 168 28.27 -31.31 9.23
N ALA A 169 28.32 -30.98 10.53
CA ALA A 169 27.89 -29.67 11.04
C ALA A 169 28.75 -28.50 10.52
N ALA A 170 30.07 -28.69 10.39
CA ALA A 170 30.96 -27.65 9.88
C ALA A 170 30.76 -27.38 8.37
N ALA A 171 30.45 -28.42 7.59
CA ALA A 171 30.20 -28.28 6.15
C ALA A 171 28.83 -27.64 5.84
N ASP A 172 27.87 -27.76 6.75
CA ASP A 172 26.57 -27.11 6.63
C ASP A 172 26.61 -25.66 7.14
N GLU A 173 27.42 -25.33 8.16
CA GLU A 173 27.71 -23.95 8.57
C GLU A 173 28.44 -23.16 7.48
N ASP A 174 29.43 -23.76 6.80
CA ASP A 174 30.16 -23.12 5.70
C ASP A 174 29.24 -22.82 4.50
N LYS A 175 28.29 -23.70 4.19
CA LYS A 175 27.27 -23.47 3.14
C LYS A 175 26.25 -22.40 3.53
N GLU A 176 25.84 -22.33 4.79
CA GLU A 176 24.95 -21.25 5.26
C GLU A 176 25.65 -19.89 5.22
N VAL A 177 26.94 -19.83 5.54
CA VAL A 177 27.77 -18.62 5.43
C VAL A 177 27.92 -18.20 3.97
N GLU A 178 28.18 -19.14 3.06
CA GLU A 178 28.33 -18.87 1.62
C GLU A 178 27.02 -18.42 0.96
N ILE A 179 25.89 -19.04 1.31
CA ILE A 179 24.55 -18.61 0.87
C ILE A 179 24.21 -17.21 1.41
N SER A 180 24.58 -16.92 2.66
CA SER A 180 24.38 -15.63 3.29
C SER A 180 25.22 -14.52 2.65
N GLU A 181 26.47 -14.82 2.29
CA GLU A 181 27.35 -13.90 1.57
C GLU A 181 26.89 -13.66 0.14
N ALA A 182 26.48 -14.71 -0.57
CA ALA A 182 25.91 -14.60 -1.91
C ALA A 182 24.64 -13.73 -1.91
N LEU A 183 23.73 -13.91 -0.93
CA LEU A 183 22.55 -13.05 -0.77
C LEU A 183 22.93 -11.59 -0.47
N ARG A 184 23.93 -11.36 0.39
CA ARG A 184 24.42 -10.01 0.70
C ARG A 184 25.05 -9.34 -0.52
N LYS A 185 25.80 -10.09 -1.33
CA LYS A 185 26.43 -9.59 -2.56
C LYS A 185 25.37 -9.25 -3.61
N ASP A 186 24.36 -10.09 -3.76
CA ASP A 186 23.25 -9.86 -4.69
C ASP A 186 22.37 -8.67 -4.26
N ILE A 187 22.14 -8.49 -2.95
CA ILE A 187 21.50 -7.30 -2.38
C ILE A 187 22.33 -6.04 -2.62
N ARG A 188 23.67 -6.09 -2.48
CA ARG A 188 24.56 -4.95 -2.76
C ARG A 188 24.58 -4.58 -4.24
N VAL A 189 24.71 -5.56 -5.13
CA VAL A 189 24.68 -5.33 -6.59
C VAL A 189 23.33 -4.75 -7.03
N THR A 190 22.23 -5.26 -6.47
CA THR A 190 20.88 -4.76 -6.73
C THR A 190 20.68 -3.35 -6.17
N ARG A 191 21.27 -3.04 -5.00
CA ARG A 191 21.27 -1.69 -4.39
C ARG A 191 22.07 -0.70 -5.23
N ASP A 192 23.29 -1.05 -5.63
CA ASP A 192 24.17 -0.16 -6.40
C ASP A 192 23.62 0.10 -7.81
N LYS A 193 22.96 -0.88 -8.42
CA LYS A 193 22.25 -0.71 -9.68
C LYS A 193 21.00 0.16 -9.51
N ALA A 194 20.20 -0.07 -8.45
CA ALA A 194 19.06 0.78 -8.12
C ALA A 194 19.47 2.22 -7.82
N MET A 195 20.64 2.47 -7.24
CA MET A 195 21.13 3.82 -6.94
C MET A 195 21.59 4.59 -8.19
N LYS A 196 21.89 3.88 -9.29
CA LYS A 196 22.42 4.46 -10.55
C LYS A 196 21.37 4.65 -11.64
N GLU A 197 20.40 3.74 -11.74
CA GLU A 197 19.32 3.80 -12.73
C GLU A 197 18.01 4.10 -12.00
N LYS A 198 17.23 5.09 -12.46
CA LYS A 198 15.93 5.43 -11.90
C LYS A 198 14.88 4.42 -12.39
N PRO A 199 14.40 3.49 -11.55
CA PRO A 199 13.38 2.56 -11.97
C PRO A 199 12.00 3.21 -11.76
N ASP A 200 11.15 3.05 -12.77
CA ASP A 200 9.74 3.44 -12.71
C ASP A 200 8.85 2.33 -12.11
N LEU A 201 9.46 1.25 -11.63
CA LEU A 201 8.80 0.09 -11.03
C LEU A 201 8.98 0.08 -9.49
N GLY A 202 8.38 -0.91 -8.82
CA GLY A 202 8.51 -1.05 -7.37
C GLY A 202 7.61 -0.14 -6.54
N LEU A 203 7.78 -0.21 -5.21
CA LEU A 203 7.08 0.66 -4.27
C LEU A 203 7.42 2.14 -4.47
N MET A 204 8.67 2.47 -4.78
CA MET A 204 9.07 3.87 -5.00
C MET A 204 8.41 4.46 -6.26
N GLY A 205 8.36 3.70 -7.35
CA GLY A 205 7.62 4.12 -8.55
C GLY A 205 6.11 4.22 -8.29
N TYR A 206 5.55 3.25 -7.58
CA TYR A 206 4.13 3.25 -7.23
C TYR A 206 3.69 4.44 -6.35
N LEU A 207 4.57 4.87 -5.44
CA LEU A 207 4.38 6.05 -4.60
C LEU A 207 4.70 7.37 -5.32
N ASP A 208 5.14 7.33 -6.58
CA ASP A 208 5.66 8.48 -7.33
C ASP A 208 6.81 9.19 -6.57
N TYR A 209 7.68 8.38 -5.97
CA TYR A 209 8.76 8.83 -5.08
C TYR A 209 10.16 8.68 -5.68
N SER A 210 10.29 7.97 -6.80
CA SER A 210 11.58 7.74 -7.44
C SER A 210 12.31 9.06 -7.67
N ASN A 211 11.64 10.08 -8.22
CA ASN A 211 12.23 11.41 -8.45
C ASN A 211 12.79 12.05 -7.17
N TRP A 212 12.01 12.07 -6.09
CA TRP A 212 12.46 12.65 -4.83
C TRP A 212 13.64 11.88 -4.26
N PHE A 213 13.59 10.54 -4.31
CA PHE A 213 14.57 9.65 -3.71
C PHE A 213 15.96 9.88 -4.31
N TYR A 214 16.07 9.97 -5.65
CA TYR A 214 17.35 10.21 -6.33
C TYR A 214 17.91 11.62 -6.17
N VAL A 215 17.10 12.59 -5.74
CA VAL A 215 17.58 13.95 -5.44
C VAL A 215 18.17 14.06 -4.03
N GLN A 216 17.88 13.09 -3.15
CA GLN A 216 18.42 13.10 -1.79
C GLN A 216 19.89 12.68 -1.72
N THR A 217 20.53 13.00 -0.59
CA THR A 217 21.89 12.51 -0.30
C THR A 217 21.89 10.98 -0.07
N PRO A 218 23.03 10.30 -0.33
CA PRO A 218 23.14 8.86 -0.11
C PRO A 218 22.76 8.41 1.30
N ASP A 219 23.08 9.21 2.32
CA ASP A 219 22.75 8.91 3.72
C ASP A 219 21.23 8.88 3.95
N VAL A 220 20.51 9.87 3.40
CA VAL A 220 19.04 9.94 3.48
C VAL A 220 18.41 8.80 2.70
N GLN A 221 18.95 8.46 1.52
CA GLN A 221 18.50 7.32 0.73
C GLN A 221 18.63 6.02 1.51
N GLU A 222 19.78 5.78 2.14
CA GLU A 222 20.04 4.60 2.96
C GLU A 222 19.12 4.54 4.18
N ASP A 223 18.94 5.66 4.88
CA ASP A 223 18.06 5.75 6.03
C ASP A 223 16.61 5.43 5.69
N VAL A 224 16.12 5.98 4.57
CA VAL A 224 14.77 5.75 4.06
C VAL A 224 14.61 4.29 3.64
N MET A 225 15.58 3.75 2.90
CA MET A 225 15.57 2.35 2.49
C MET A 225 15.56 1.39 3.68
N ALA A 226 16.34 1.68 4.71
CA ALA A 226 16.34 0.89 5.94
C ALA A 226 14.97 0.90 6.63
N VAL A 227 14.27 2.03 6.63
CA VAL A 227 12.90 2.12 7.18
C VAL A 227 11.91 1.33 6.32
N PHE A 228 11.95 1.48 5.00
CA PHE A 228 11.07 0.74 4.09
C PHE A 228 11.31 -0.77 4.14
N CYS A 229 12.55 -1.21 4.34
CA CYS A 229 12.95 -2.61 4.44
C CYS A 229 12.95 -3.15 5.89
N SER A 230 12.45 -2.37 6.86
CA SER A 230 12.36 -2.81 8.26
C SER A 230 11.34 -3.93 8.47
N ASP A 231 10.39 -4.09 7.56
CA ASP A 231 9.47 -5.22 7.54
C ASP A 231 10.10 -6.35 6.68
N PRO A 232 10.28 -7.56 7.24
CA PRO A 232 10.93 -8.68 6.54
C PRO A 232 10.27 -9.05 5.21
N ARG A 233 9.00 -8.69 5.02
CA ARG A 233 8.25 -8.93 3.79
C ARG A 233 8.74 -8.05 2.63
N PHE A 234 9.35 -6.90 2.93
CA PHE A 234 9.80 -5.93 1.95
C PHE A 234 11.32 -5.93 1.82
N LYS A 235 11.83 -6.73 0.88
CA LYS A 235 13.24 -6.68 0.45
C LYS A 235 13.52 -5.49 -0.48
N PRO A 236 14.78 -5.00 -0.62
CA PRO A 236 15.13 -3.89 -1.51
C PRO A 236 14.62 -4.04 -2.94
N LYS A 237 14.56 -5.28 -3.47
CA LYS A 237 14.00 -5.54 -4.80
C LYS A 237 12.52 -5.17 -4.97
N HIS A 238 11.74 -5.18 -3.89
CA HIS A 238 10.34 -4.74 -3.92
C HIS A 238 10.21 -3.21 -3.99
N MET A 239 11.25 -2.47 -3.60
CA MET A 239 11.23 -1.01 -3.65
C MET A 239 11.38 -0.49 -5.07
N PHE A 240 12.09 -1.22 -5.92
CA PHE A 240 12.56 -0.71 -7.22
C PHE A 240 12.17 -1.59 -8.42
N PHE A 241 12.11 -2.91 -8.27
CA PHE A 241 12.09 -3.81 -9.43
C PHE A 241 10.80 -4.61 -9.56
N ILE A 242 10.16 -4.96 -8.44
CA ILE A 242 8.93 -5.75 -8.47
C ILE A 242 7.75 -4.81 -8.69
N LYS A 243 7.08 -4.94 -9.84
CA LYS A 243 5.85 -4.20 -10.11
C LYS A 243 4.80 -4.54 -9.05
N ILE A 244 4.35 -3.51 -8.34
CA ILE A 244 3.31 -3.65 -7.31
C ILE A 244 1.99 -3.22 -7.96
N ASP A 245 1.18 -4.20 -8.37
CA ASP A 245 -0.13 -3.94 -8.98
C ASP A 245 -1.22 -3.71 -7.91
N MET A 246 -1.14 -4.42 -6.77
CA MET A 246 -1.98 -4.18 -5.60
C MET A 246 -1.19 -4.45 -4.32
N LEU A 247 -1.41 -3.62 -3.30
CA LEU A 247 -0.83 -3.81 -1.97
C LEU A 247 -1.71 -4.78 -1.17
N PRO A 248 -1.13 -5.75 -0.42
CA PRO A 248 -1.91 -6.75 0.29
C PRO A 248 -2.83 -6.12 1.35
N PRO A 249 -3.96 -6.75 1.71
CA PRO A 249 -4.99 -6.16 2.59
C PRO A 249 -4.55 -5.74 4.01
N SER A 250 -3.34 -6.08 4.47
CA SER A 250 -2.78 -5.59 5.76
C SER A 250 -1.79 -4.43 5.60
N MET A 251 -1.77 -3.79 4.43
CA MET A 251 -0.80 -2.74 4.10
C MET A 251 -0.92 -1.51 4.99
N ALA A 252 -2.10 -1.18 5.52
CA ALA A 252 -2.22 0.00 6.39
C ALA A 252 -1.38 -0.11 7.66
N GLY A 253 -1.26 -1.31 8.22
CA GLY A 253 -0.36 -1.56 9.35
C GLY A 253 1.11 -1.34 8.98
N TYR A 254 1.53 -1.72 7.78
CA TYR A 254 2.86 -1.42 7.26
C TYR A 254 3.05 0.08 7.01
N LEU A 255 2.16 0.71 6.23
CA LEU A 255 2.20 2.14 5.91
C LEU A 255 2.24 2.99 7.18
N TRP A 256 1.46 2.58 8.19
CA TRP A 256 1.49 3.20 9.50
C TRP A 256 2.87 3.10 10.17
N LYS A 257 3.40 1.87 10.32
CA LYS A 257 4.68 1.66 11.00
C LYS A 257 5.82 2.37 10.28
N THR A 258 5.83 2.31 8.96
CA THR A 258 6.81 2.96 8.10
C THR A 258 6.69 4.48 8.20
N ALA A 259 5.49 5.06 8.02
CA ALA A 259 5.29 6.50 8.15
C ALA A 259 5.65 7.01 9.55
N ASN A 260 5.26 6.31 10.61
CA ASN A 260 5.59 6.70 11.97
C ASN A 260 7.10 6.65 12.25
N THR A 261 7.81 5.68 11.67
CA THR A 261 9.27 5.60 11.77
C THR A 261 9.96 6.70 10.96
N LEU A 262 9.47 6.98 9.74
CA LEU A 262 9.93 8.09 8.91
C LEU A 262 9.77 9.44 9.65
N MET A 263 8.61 9.68 10.27
CA MET A 263 8.40 10.88 11.08
C MET A 263 9.35 10.95 12.27
N LYS A 264 9.66 9.84 12.95
CA LYS A 264 10.66 9.82 14.03
C LYS A 264 12.06 10.20 13.54
N LYS A 265 12.40 9.83 12.30
CA LYS A 265 13.65 10.22 11.63
C LYS A 265 13.60 11.60 10.94
N LYS A 266 12.53 12.38 11.14
CA LYS A 266 12.31 13.71 10.51
C LYS A 266 12.16 13.67 8.97
N HIS A 267 11.79 12.52 8.41
CA HIS A 267 11.43 12.39 6.98
C HIS A 267 9.92 12.57 6.80
N ASP A 268 9.44 13.74 7.21
CA ASP A 268 8.01 14.04 7.33
C ASP A 268 7.29 14.12 5.98
N ASP A 269 7.96 14.64 4.95
CA ASP A 269 7.47 14.73 3.58
C ASP A 269 7.16 13.36 2.97
N ILE A 270 8.06 12.39 3.13
CA ILE A 270 7.86 10.99 2.73
C ILE A 270 6.72 10.37 3.50
N ALA A 271 6.73 10.55 4.82
CA ALA A 271 5.73 9.96 5.68
C ALA A 271 4.32 10.45 5.30
N VAL A 272 4.17 11.74 5.02
CA VAL A 272 2.89 12.33 4.58
C VAL A 272 2.45 11.74 3.26
N LYS A 273 3.28 11.75 2.22
CA LYS A 273 2.88 11.24 0.91
C LYS A 273 2.57 9.73 0.95
N LEU A 274 3.34 8.96 1.73
CA LEU A 274 3.06 7.54 1.99
C LEU A 274 1.65 7.35 2.58
N LEU A 275 1.26 8.20 3.53
CA LEU A 275 -0.07 8.17 4.11
C LEU A 275 -1.16 8.65 3.13
N ILE A 276 -0.88 9.63 2.25
CA ILE A 276 -1.86 10.14 1.26
C ILE A 276 -2.19 8.99 0.34
N LYS A 277 -1.14 8.37 -0.19
CA LYS A 277 -1.25 7.26 -1.10
C LYS A 277 -1.94 6.08 -0.41
N GLY A 278 -1.58 5.79 0.84
CA GLY A 278 -2.28 4.83 1.68
C GLY A 278 -3.79 5.04 1.73
N LEU A 279 -4.24 6.27 1.98
CA LEU A 279 -5.67 6.60 2.04
C LEU A 279 -6.40 6.40 0.70
N THR A 280 -5.70 6.55 -0.43
CA THR A 280 -6.28 6.33 -1.76
C THR A 280 -6.45 4.86 -2.12
N ILE A 281 -5.62 3.98 -1.53
CA ILE A 281 -5.53 2.57 -1.93
C ILE A 281 -6.32 1.70 -0.97
N VAL A 282 -6.18 1.98 0.32
CA VAL A 282 -6.90 1.25 1.35
C VAL A 282 -8.40 1.42 1.10
N THR A 283 -9.10 0.32 0.94
CA THR A 283 -10.56 0.29 0.82
C THR A 283 -11.23 0.03 2.16
N ASP A 284 -10.54 -0.72 3.04
CA ASP A 284 -11.03 -1.09 4.36
C ASP A 284 -11.21 0.11 5.31
N LYS A 285 -12.28 0.07 6.09
CA LYS A 285 -12.65 1.19 6.99
C LYS A 285 -11.75 1.28 8.23
N VAL A 286 -11.31 0.15 8.77
CA VAL A 286 -10.41 0.08 9.94
C VAL A 286 -9.07 0.68 9.57
N ASP A 287 -8.57 0.28 8.40
CA ASP A 287 -7.29 0.74 7.90
C ASP A 287 -7.32 2.24 7.56
N LYS A 288 -8.41 2.74 6.95
CA LYS A 288 -8.61 4.19 6.74
C LYS A 288 -8.66 4.96 8.05
N GLU A 289 -9.30 4.40 9.07
CA GLU A 289 -9.33 4.99 10.41
C GLU A 289 -7.92 5.12 10.99
N MET A 290 -7.13 4.03 10.94
CA MET A 290 -5.74 4.04 11.41
C MET A 290 -4.91 5.09 10.67
N LEU A 291 -5.04 5.18 9.34
CA LEU A 291 -4.36 6.19 8.54
C LEU A 291 -4.75 7.63 8.93
N HIS A 292 -6.04 7.90 9.14
CA HIS A 292 -6.49 9.20 9.63
C HIS A 292 -5.98 9.55 11.03
N ILE A 293 -5.85 8.57 11.94
CA ILE A 293 -5.26 8.79 13.27
C ILE A 293 -3.80 9.27 13.14
N ILE A 294 -3.04 8.73 12.18
CA ILE A 294 -1.63 9.10 11.98
C ILE A 294 -1.52 10.49 11.38
N TYR A 295 -2.38 10.81 10.41
CA TYR A 295 -2.49 12.17 9.88
C TYR A 295 -2.75 13.19 10.98
N ALA A 296 -3.68 12.88 11.88
CA ALA A 296 -3.94 13.74 13.01
C ALA A 296 -2.67 13.93 13.86
N LYS A 297 -1.95 12.85 14.18
CA LYS A 297 -0.68 12.94 14.92
C LYS A 297 0.38 13.77 14.19
N TYR A 298 0.47 13.63 12.88
CA TYR A 298 1.38 14.40 12.04
C TYR A 298 1.09 15.90 12.13
N PHE A 299 -0.15 16.31 11.83
CA PHE A 299 -0.56 17.70 11.90
C PHE A 299 -0.37 18.27 13.32
N TYR A 300 -0.68 17.48 14.35
CA TYR A 300 -0.44 17.92 15.73
C TYR A 300 1.05 18.12 16.03
N ARG A 301 1.94 17.25 15.53
CA ARG A 301 3.40 17.45 15.66
C ARG A 301 3.85 18.74 14.97
N GLN A 302 3.31 18.98 13.77
CA GLN A 302 3.69 20.09 12.90
C GLN A 302 2.93 21.39 13.19
N ARG A 303 2.20 21.47 14.31
CA ARG A 303 1.33 22.60 14.64
C ARG A 303 2.00 23.97 14.77
N LYS A 304 3.32 24.00 14.96
CA LYS A 304 4.10 25.24 15.03
C LYS A 304 4.67 25.67 13.68
N GLU A 305 4.79 24.73 12.73
CA GLU A 305 5.50 24.92 11.47
C GLU A 305 4.52 25.05 10.29
N ILE A 306 3.33 24.44 10.39
CA ILE A 306 2.32 24.42 9.34
C ILE A 306 1.11 25.26 9.76
N GLU A 307 0.80 26.29 8.98
CA GLU A 307 -0.43 27.07 9.13
C GLU A 307 -1.66 26.19 8.91
N GLY A 308 -2.68 26.33 9.76
CA GLY A 308 -3.89 25.48 9.69
C GLY A 308 -3.67 24.03 10.14
N ALA A 309 -2.53 23.68 10.73
CA ALA A 309 -2.26 22.34 11.24
C ALA A 309 -3.28 21.87 12.29
N TYR A 310 -3.76 22.75 13.16
CA TYR A 310 -4.82 22.39 14.09
C TYR A 310 -6.09 21.94 13.37
N ASP A 311 -6.51 22.66 12.33
CA ASP A 311 -7.70 22.33 11.55
C ASP A 311 -7.52 21.01 10.80
N GLY A 312 -6.33 20.79 10.23
CA GLY A 312 -5.94 19.50 9.64
C GLY A 312 -6.06 18.35 10.65
N CYS A 313 -5.55 18.55 11.86
CA CYS A 313 -5.63 17.54 12.92
C CYS A 313 -7.07 17.26 13.36
N ILE A 314 -7.87 18.30 13.59
CA ILE A 314 -9.28 18.19 13.98
C ILE A 314 -10.07 17.45 12.90
N ASN A 315 -9.88 17.79 11.63
CA ASN A 315 -10.55 17.15 10.50
C ASN A 315 -10.25 15.64 10.46
N HIS A 316 -8.98 15.26 10.59
CA HIS A 316 -8.58 13.85 10.57
C HIS A 316 -9.03 13.07 11.80
N CYS A 317 -9.04 13.68 12.99
CA CYS A 317 -9.66 13.10 14.17
C CYS A 317 -11.16 12.84 13.94
N GLY A 318 -11.87 13.81 13.34
CA GLY A 318 -13.28 13.68 13.00
C GLY A 318 -13.55 12.55 12.01
N LYS A 319 -12.74 12.42 10.95
CA LYS A 319 -12.83 11.33 9.97
C LYS A 319 -12.59 9.96 10.62
N ALA A 320 -11.58 9.84 11.49
CA ALA A 320 -11.32 8.61 12.23
C ALA A 320 -12.51 8.21 13.13
N ILE A 321 -13.04 9.15 13.91
CA ILE A 321 -14.21 8.90 14.79
C ILE A 321 -15.44 8.49 13.96
N LYS A 322 -15.70 9.15 12.83
CA LYS A 322 -16.80 8.80 11.92
C LYS A 322 -16.63 7.38 11.35
N SER A 323 -15.41 7.02 10.94
CA SER A 323 -15.11 5.68 10.42
C SER A 323 -15.39 4.60 11.47
N PHE A 324 -14.98 4.84 12.72
CA PHE A 324 -15.26 3.94 13.84
C PHE A 324 -16.78 3.78 14.09
N LEU A 325 -17.51 4.90 14.16
CA LEU A 325 -18.93 4.90 14.48
C LEU A 325 -19.77 4.11 13.45
N ALA A 326 -19.28 3.97 12.22
CA ALA A 326 -19.95 3.21 11.17
C ALA A 326 -19.85 1.68 11.35
N ASP A 327 -18.99 1.17 12.24
CA ASP A 327 -18.73 -0.28 12.44
C ASP A 327 -18.37 -0.61 13.90
N LYS A 328 -19.00 0.11 14.83
CA LYS A 328 -18.68 0.15 16.27
C LYS A 328 -18.91 -1.16 17.03
N ASP A 329 -19.63 -2.12 16.45
CA ASP A 329 -20.11 -3.32 17.12
C ASP A 329 -19.12 -4.50 17.08
N LYS A 330 -17.99 -4.36 16.36
CA LYS A 330 -17.05 -5.47 16.09
C LYS A 330 -15.61 -5.23 16.56
N ARG A 331 -15.31 -4.11 17.22
CA ARG A 331 -13.91 -3.68 17.40
C ARG A 331 -13.69 -2.67 18.53
N ASP A 332 -12.45 -2.64 19.01
CA ASP A 332 -12.01 -1.74 20.07
C ASP A 332 -12.11 -0.27 19.63
N LYS A 333 -12.50 0.57 20.58
CA LYS A 333 -12.75 2.01 20.36
C LYS A 333 -11.44 2.80 20.24
N PRO A 334 -11.26 3.66 19.22
CA PRO A 334 -10.05 4.46 19.08
C PRO A 334 -10.04 5.61 20.10
N VAL A 335 -9.20 5.49 21.13
CA VAL A 335 -9.04 6.54 22.15
C VAL A 335 -8.22 7.72 21.62
N ALA A 336 -7.30 7.48 20.70
CA ALA A 336 -6.34 8.47 20.24
C ALA A 336 -6.96 9.75 19.65
N PRO A 337 -7.99 9.70 18.77
CA PRO A 337 -8.66 10.90 18.27
C PRO A 337 -9.24 11.79 19.38
N PHE A 338 -9.87 11.20 20.39
CA PHE A 338 -10.46 11.98 21.49
C PHE A 338 -9.39 12.68 22.31
N LYS A 339 -8.28 12.00 22.62
CA LYS A 339 -7.16 12.61 23.35
C LYS A 339 -6.52 13.77 22.57
N LEU A 340 -6.28 13.57 21.27
CA LEU A 340 -5.72 14.63 20.42
C LEU A 340 -6.65 15.85 20.36
N LEU A 341 -7.95 15.64 20.17
CA LEU A 341 -8.93 16.74 20.20
C LEU A 341 -8.93 17.49 21.54
N THR A 342 -8.86 16.78 22.67
CA THR A 342 -8.77 17.45 23.98
C THR A 342 -7.49 18.27 24.13
N GLN A 343 -6.35 17.78 23.64
CA GLN A 343 -5.08 18.51 23.69
C GLN A 343 -5.09 19.75 22.80
N ILE A 344 -5.64 19.64 21.59
CA ILE A 344 -5.72 20.76 20.64
C ILE A 344 -6.61 21.87 21.17
N TYR A 345 -7.80 21.51 21.66
CA TYR A 345 -8.70 22.52 22.20
C TYR A 345 -8.22 23.10 23.53
N GLU A 346 -7.41 22.38 24.31
CA GLU A 346 -6.71 22.94 25.46
C GLU A 346 -5.66 23.97 25.03
N GLU A 347 -4.83 23.65 24.03
CA GLU A 347 -3.83 24.58 23.47
C GLU A 347 -4.48 25.80 22.78
N GLN A 348 -5.73 25.68 22.31
CA GLN A 348 -6.53 26.78 21.74
C GLN A 348 -7.42 27.49 22.78
N GLU A 349 -7.36 27.10 24.05
CA GLU A 349 -8.21 27.63 25.14
C GLU A 349 -9.73 27.50 24.88
N LYS A 350 -10.15 26.56 24.02
CA LYS A 350 -11.55 26.28 23.69
C LYS A 350 -12.15 25.23 24.63
N PHE A 351 -12.26 25.58 25.91
CA PHE A 351 -12.69 24.63 26.95
C PHE A 351 -14.10 24.04 26.73
N ASP A 352 -15.03 24.81 26.15
CA ASP A 352 -16.38 24.32 25.79
C ASP A 352 -16.33 23.17 24.78
N GLU A 353 -15.41 23.23 23.82
CA GLU A 353 -15.22 22.17 22.83
C GLU A 353 -14.61 20.91 23.48
N ILE A 354 -13.71 21.07 24.45
CA ILE A 354 -13.17 19.93 25.22
C ILE A 354 -14.28 19.21 25.98
N VAL A 355 -15.23 19.94 26.57
CA VAL A 355 -16.39 19.36 27.25
C VAL A 355 -17.23 18.53 26.27
N LYS A 356 -17.55 19.06 25.08
CA LYS A 356 -18.28 18.32 24.04
C LYS A 356 -17.55 17.06 23.59
N VAL A 357 -16.22 17.10 23.45
CA VAL A 357 -15.40 15.92 23.11
C VAL A 357 -15.47 14.88 24.22
N CYS A 358 -15.35 15.31 25.48
CA CYS A 358 -15.45 14.43 26.65
C CYS A 358 -16.82 13.76 26.74
N GLU A 359 -17.91 14.48 26.50
CA GLU A 359 -19.27 13.91 26.49
C GLU A 359 -19.44 12.83 25.42
N LYS A 360 -18.96 13.11 24.20
CA LYS A 360 -18.97 12.12 23.10
C LYS A 360 -18.17 10.88 23.48
N ALA A 361 -16.98 11.06 24.05
CA ALA A 361 -16.15 9.95 24.51
C ALA A 361 -16.83 9.15 25.63
N ILE A 362 -17.41 9.80 26.65
CA ILE A 362 -18.10 9.12 27.76
C ILE A 362 -19.26 8.27 27.24
N LYS A 363 -20.10 8.81 26.35
CA LYS A 363 -21.19 8.07 25.71
C LYS A 363 -20.67 6.84 24.95
N LEU A 364 -19.51 6.97 24.31
CA LEU A 364 -18.88 5.88 23.58
C LEU A 364 -18.33 4.81 24.53
N PHE A 365 -17.54 5.18 25.54
CA PHE A 365 -16.75 4.24 26.35
C PHE A 365 -17.49 3.69 27.58
N SER A 366 -18.60 4.29 28.02
CA SER A 366 -19.27 3.94 29.28
C SER A 366 -19.65 2.46 29.41
N LYS A 367 -20.12 1.84 28.32
CA LYS A 367 -20.60 0.45 28.32
C LYS A 367 -19.48 -0.60 28.22
N THR A 368 -18.40 -0.30 27.48
CA THR A 368 -17.37 -1.28 27.14
C THR A 368 -16.08 -1.08 27.93
N GLU A 369 -15.73 0.16 28.27
CA GLU A 369 -14.46 0.51 28.90
C GLU A 369 -14.69 1.56 30.00
N PRO A 370 -15.34 1.18 31.11
CA PRO A 370 -15.73 2.13 32.16
C PRO A 370 -14.55 2.86 32.79
N LYS A 371 -13.36 2.24 32.84
CA LYS A 371 -12.13 2.89 33.30
C LYS A 371 -11.74 4.09 32.42
N ARG A 372 -11.86 3.97 31.09
CA ARG A 372 -11.56 5.06 30.15
C ARG A 372 -12.64 6.14 30.19
N ALA A 373 -13.91 5.76 30.29
CA ALA A 373 -15.00 6.72 30.49
C ALA A 373 -14.82 7.55 31.75
N LYS A 374 -14.38 6.95 32.87
CA LYS A 374 -14.06 7.66 34.12
C LYS A 374 -12.97 8.72 33.95
N GLN A 375 -11.97 8.49 33.09
CA GLN A 375 -10.93 9.49 32.81
C GLN A 375 -11.53 10.74 32.14
N PHE A 376 -12.35 10.55 31.12
CA PHE A 376 -13.06 11.67 30.46
C PHE A 376 -14.06 12.36 31.38
N MET A 377 -14.73 11.63 32.29
CA MET A 377 -15.59 12.24 33.32
C MET A 377 -14.81 13.14 34.27
N LYS A 378 -13.62 12.71 34.73
CA LYS A 378 -12.76 13.52 35.59
C LYS A 378 -12.32 14.79 34.87
N LEU A 379 -11.86 14.66 33.62
CA LEU A 379 -11.45 15.81 32.81
C LEU A 379 -12.61 16.80 32.60
N LYS A 380 -13.79 16.31 32.21
CA LYS A 380 -15.00 17.13 32.06
C LYS A 380 -15.31 17.93 33.34
N LYS A 381 -15.30 17.28 34.52
CA LYS A 381 -15.57 17.95 35.80
C LYS A 381 -14.56 19.06 36.13
N VAL A 382 -13.28 18.87 35.82
CA VAL A 382 -12.25 19.90 36.03
C VAL A 382 -12.52 21.10 35.12
N LEU A 383 -12.89 20.86 33.87
CA LEU A 383 -13.15 21.91 32.89
C LEU A 383 -14.43 22.69 33.19
N GLU A 384 -15.51 22.02 33.60
CA GLU A 384 -16.75 22.67 34.02
C GLU A 384 -16.55 23.58 35.25
N LYS A 385 -15.58 23.28 36.12
CA LYS A 385 -15.20 24.19 37.21
C LYS A 385 -14.46 25.42 36.68
N LYS A 386 -13.50 25.22 35.77
CA LYS A 386 -12.77 26.33 35.13
C LYS A 386 -13.68 27.28 34.35
N LEU A 387 -14.74 26.77 33.72
CA LEU A 387 -15.71 27.58 32.97
C LEU A 387 -16.67 28.40 33.85
N LYS A 388 -16.79 28.06 35.13
CA LYS A 388 -17.65 28.76 36.11
C LYS A 388 -16.89 29.78 36.96
N THR A 389 -15.56 29.82 36.83
CA THR A 389 -14.67 30.75 37.52
C THR A 389 -14.30 31.84 36.54
#